data_AF-A0A380EL57-F1
#
_entry.id   AF-A0A380EL57-F1
#
_cell.length_a   1.000
_cell.length_b   1.000
_cell.length_c   1.000
_cell.angle_alpha   90.00
_cell.angle_beta   90.00
_cell.angle_gamma   90.00
#
_symmetry.space_group_name_H-M   'P 1'
#
loop_
_entity.id
_entity.type
_entity.pdbx_description
1 polymer ?
#
loop_
_entity_poly.entity_id
_entity_poly.type
_entity_poly.pdbx_seq_one_letter_code
_entity_poly.pdbx_strand_id
1 'polypeptide(L)'
;MKYDHLLVRYGELTLKGSNRKKFVNQLRNNVNKSLKGLDGFVVKGKRDRMYIELEDHADINEITYRLSKIFGIKSISPVLKVEKTIEAISAAAIKFAQQFEENSTFKLM
;
A
#
# COMPACT_ATOMS: atom_id res chain seq x y z
N MET A 1 1.01 2.13 16.02
CA MET A 1 0.04 1.25 15.34
C MET A 1 0.81 0.28 14.46
N LYS A 2 0.31 -0.94 14.24
CA LYS A 2 0.92 -1.91 13.33
C LYS A 2 0.12 -1.94 12.03
N TYR A 3 0.76 -1.58 10.92
CA TYR A 3 0.12 -1.61 9.60
C TYR A 3 0.13 -3.04 9.07
N ASP A 4 -1.01 -3.51 8.59
CA ASP A 4 -1.20 -4.86 8.07
C ASP A 4 -1.13 -4.91 6.53
N HIS A 5 -1.15 -3.74 5.87
CA HIS A 5 -1.10 -3.65 4.42
C HIS A 5 -0.23 -2.47 3.95
N LEU A 6 0.36 -2.64 2.77
CA LEU A 6 0.85 -1.53 1.94
C LEU A 6 -0.09 -1.32 0.75
N LEU A 7 -0.57 -0.09 0.58
CA LEU A 7 -1.28 0.36 -0.60
C LEU A 7 -0.30 0.98 -1.59
N VAL A 8 -0.10 0.28 -2.71
CA VAL A 8 0.74 0.72 -3.82
C VAL A 8 -0.16 1.34 -4.90
N ARG A 9 0.02 2.63 -5.14
CA ARG A 9 -0.68 3.38 -6.21
C ARG A 9 0.21 3.44 -7.43
N TYR A 10 -0.36 3.14 -8.59
CA TYR A 10 0.37 3.17 -9.85
C TYR A 10 0.57 4.63 -10.32
N GLY A 11 1.65 4.86 -11.06
CA GLY A 11 1.92 6.08 -11.84
C GLY A 11 0.83 6.37 -12.86
N GLU A 12 0.91 7.51 -13.57
CA GLU A 12 -0.11 7.95 -14.52
C GLU A 12 -0.63 6.83 -15.42
N LEU A 13 -1.83 6.33 -15.10
CA LEU A 13 -2.56 5.31 -15.85
C LEU A 13 -3.29 5.93 -17.05
N THR A 14 -2.69 6.92 -17.70
CA THR A 14 -3.18 7.55 -18.95
C THR A 14 -3.13 6.60 -20.15
N LEU A 15 -2.70 5.35 -19.93
CA LEU A 15 -2.66 4.28 -20.90
C LEU A 15 -4.07 3.96 -21.43
N LYS A 16 -4.28 4.20 -22.72
CA LYS A 16 -5.48 3.83 -23.47
C LYS A 16 -5.73 2.30 -23.39
N GLY A 17 -6.93 1.91 -22.95
CA GLY A 17 -7.49 0.57 -23.11
C GLY A 17 -6.57 -0.62 -22.71
N SER A 18 -6.29 -1.50 -23.69
CA SER A 18 -5.62 -2.80 -23.52
C SER A 18 -4.19 -2.73 -22.96
N ASN A 19 -3.51 -1.59 -23.10
CA ASN A 19 -2.16 -1.39 -22.57
C ASN A 19 -2.11 -1.35 -21.04
N ARG A 20 -3.23 -1.02 -20.38
CA ARG A 20 -3.32 -0.99 -18.92
C ARG A 20 -3.12 -2.36 -18.29
N LYS A 21 -3.79 -3.40 -18.81
CA LYS A 21 -3.65 -4.76 -18.27
C LYS A 21 -2.21 -5.26 -18.39
N LYS A 22 -1.57 -5.02 -19.53
CA LYS A 22 -0.15 -5.34 -19.75
C LYS A 22 0.75 -4.61 -18.76
N PHE A 23 0.53 -3.31 -18.57
CA PHE A 23 1.27 -2.50 -17.60
C PHE A 23 1.12 -3.03 -16.16
N VAL A 24 -0.10 -3.25 -15.69
CA VAL A 24 -0.35 -3.75 -14.31
C VAL A 24 0.28 -5.13 -14.10
N ASN A 25 0.18 -6.02 -15.09
CA ASN A 25 0.83 -7.33 -15.01
C ASN A 25 2.35 -7.21 -14.97
N GLN A 26 2.94 -6.36 -15.81
CA GLN A 26 4.38 -6.12 -15.80
C GLN A 26 4.84 -5.52 -14.48
N LEU A 27 4.11 -4.55 -13.94
CA LEU A 27 4.41 -3.93 -12.66
C LEU A 27 4.35 -4.95 -11.52
N ARG A 28 3.33 -5.82 -11.52
CA ARG A 28 3.24 -6.94 -10.56
C ARG A 28 4.43 -7.88 -10.66
N ASN A 29 4.87 -8.21 -11.87
CA ASN A 29 6.05 -9.04 -12.07
C ASN A 29 7.32 -8.37 -11.54
N ASN A 30 7.47 -7.06 -11.76
CA ASN A 30 8.61 -6.29 -11.25
C ASN A 30 8.60 -6.26 -9.70
N VAL A 31 7.43 -6.07 -9.08
CA VAL A 31 7.26 -6.14 -7.63
C VAL A 31 7.69 -7.50 -7.09
N ASN A 32 7.16 -8.59 -7.65
CA ASN A 32 7.51 -9.94 -7.20
C ASN A 32 9.01 -10.24 -7.36
N LYS A 33 9.65 -9.76 -8.43
CA LYS A 33 11.10 -9.92 -8.63
C LYS A 33 11.91 -9.12 -7.62
N SER A 34 11.50 -7.88 -7.34
CA SER A 34 12.18 -6.98 -6.40
C SER A 34 12.11 -7.50 -4.96
N LEU A 35 10.97 -8.07 -4.58
CA LEU A 35 10.75 -8.63 -3.24
C LEU A 35 11.26 -10.08 -3.07
N LYS A 36 11.97 -10.63 -4.06
CA LYS A 36 12.52 -11.99 -3.97
C LYS A 36 13.49 -12.09 -2.78
N GLY A 37 13.35 -13.16 -2.00
CA GLY A 37 14.18 -13.42 -0.81
C GLY A 37 13.72 -12.69 0.46
N LEU A 38 12.57 -12.00 0.40
CA LEU A 38 11.84 -11.55 1.57
C LEU A 38 10.63 -12.48 1.75
N ASP A 39 10.15 -12.59 2.99
CA ASP A 39 9.01 -13.42 3.37
C ASP A 39 7.97 -12.59 4.14
N GLY A 40 6.84 -13.23 4.47
CA GLY A 40 5.78 -12.61 5.27
C GLY A 40 4.94 -11.58 4.51
N PHE A 41 4.81 -11.69 3.19
CA PHE A 41 3.95 -10.79 2.42
C PHE A 41 3.17 -11.49 1.31
N VAL A 42 1.99 -10.95 0.99
CA VAL A 42 1.14 -11.44 -0.11
C VAL A 42 0.75 -10.29 -1.04
N VAL A 43 1.18 -10.38 -2.30
CA VAL A 43 0.91 -9.35 -3.32
C VAL A 43 -0.42 -9.59 -4.04
N LYS A 44 -1.39 -8.71 -3.80
CA LYS A 44 -2.72 -8.67 -4.44
C LYS A 44 -2.83 -7.46 -5.38
N GLY A 45 -2.47 -7.67 -6.64
CA GLY A 45 -2.63 -6.68 -7.70
C GLY A 45 -4.09 -6.56 -8.18
N LYS A 46 -4.68 -5.37 -8.09
CA LYS A 46 -5.96 -5.03 -8.74
C LYS A 46 -5.73 -4.04 -9.89
N ARG A 47 -6.81 -3.74 -10.62
CA ARG A 47 -6.79 -2.89 -11.83
C ARG A 47 -6.14 -1.53 -11.61
N ASP A 48 -6.46 -0.87 -10.49
CA ASP A 48 -6.09 0.54 -10.27
C ASP A 48 -5.03 0.72 -9.18
N ARG A 49 -4.79 -0.33 -8.38
CA ARG A 49 -3.92 -0.32 -7.21
C ARG A 49 -3.52 -1.74 -6.83
N MET A 50 -2.40 -1.86 -6.13
CA MET A 50 -1.94 -3.12 -5.56
C MET A 50 -1.95 -3.02 -4.04
N TYR A 51 -2.40 -4.10 -3.40
CA TYR A 51 -2.32 -4.28 -1.96
C TYR A 51 -1.25 -5.32 -1.70
N ILE A 52 -0.37 -5.06 -0.74
CA ILE A 52 0.58 -6.03 -0.22
C ILE A 52 0.16 -6.28 1.22
N GLU A 53 -0.37 -7.46 1.49
CA GLU A 53 -0.71 -7.88 2.86
C GLU A 53 0.59 -8.28 3.56
N LEU A 54 0.73 -7.88 4.82
CA LEU A 54 1.94 -8.08 5.60
C LEU A 54 1.64 -8.96 6.81
N GLU A 55 2.48 -9.96 7.02
CA GLU A 55 2.50 -10.76 8.23
C GLU A 55 3.30 -10.05 9.33
N ASP A 56 3.17 -10.55 10.56
CA ASP A 56 3.72 -9.90 11.74
C ASP A 56 5.25 -9.76 11.74
N HIS A 57 5.95 -10.65 11.03
CA HIS A 57 7.41 -10.74 10.94
C HIS A 57 7.98 -10.12 9.65
N ALA A 58 7.14 -9.52 8.80
CA ALA A 58 7.58 -8.94 7.54
C ALA A 58 8.47 -7.70 7.77
N ASP A 59 9.56 -7.58 7.02
CA ASP A 59 10.41 -6.39 7.04
C ASP A 59 9.79 -5.27 6.19
N ILE A 60 8.88 -4.51 6.80
CA ILE A 60 8.14 -3.43 6.14
C ILE A 60 9.07 -2.36 5.55
N ASN A 61 10.20 -2.07 6.23
CA ASN A 61 11.13 -1.04 5.82
C ASN A 61 11.87 -1.46 4.55
N GLU A 62 12.39 -2.68 4.52
CA GLU A 62 13.08 -3.23 3.34
C GLU A 62 12.11 -3.41 2.16
N ILE A 63 10.90 -3.93 2.41
CA ILE A 63 9.86 -4.04 1.39
C ILE A 63 9.56 -2.66 0.78
N THR A 64 9.32 -1.64 1.62
CA THR A 64 8.99 -0.29 1.16
C THR A 64 10.16 0.35 0.39
N TYR A 65 11.39 0.16 0.87
CA TYR A 65 12.60 0.63 0.20
C TYR A 65 12.73 0.02 -1.19
N ARG A 66 12.62 -1.31 -1.33
CA ARG A 66 12.70 -1.98 -2.63
C ARG A 66 11.60 -1.53 -3.59
N LEU A 67 10.36 -1.44 -3.11
CA LEU A 67 9.22 -0.97 -3.90
C LEU A 67 9.44 0.46 -4.40
N SER A 68 10.03 1.35 -3.60
CA SER A 68 10.30 2.75 -4.00
C SER A 68 11.23 2.88 -5.23
N LYS A 69 12.01 1.83 -5.53
CA LYS A 69 12.92 1.79 -6.69
C LYS A 69 12.23 1.34 -7.98
N ILE A 70 10.97 0.89 -7.91
CA ILE A 70 10.25 0.33 -9.06
C ILE A 70 9.54 1.45 -9.81
N PHE A 71 9.99 1.70 -11.05
CA PHE A 71 9.31 2.60 -11.97
C PHE A 71 7.86 2.16 -12.22
N GLY A 72 6.96 3.14 -12.28
CA GLY A 72 5.52 2.91 -12.42
C GLY A 72 4.76 2.80 -11.09
N ILE A 73 5.45 2.79 -9.95
CA ILE A 73 4.84 3.06 -8.64
C ILE A 73 4.87 4.58 -8.40
N LYS A 74 3.70 5.17 -8.10
CA LYS A 74 3.56 6.60 -7.77
C LYS A 74 3.77 6.85 -6.28
N SER A 75 3.14 6.02 -5.46
CA SER A 75 3.23 6.15 -4.02
C SER A 75 2.94 4.81 -3.34
N ILE A 76 3.52 4.67 -2.15
CA ILE A 76 3.33 3.53 -1.26
C ILE A 76 2.82 4.12 0.05
N SER A 77 1.70 3.61 0.55
CA SER A 77 1.14 4.05 1.83
C SER A 77 0.95 2.84 2.74
N PRO A 78 1.52 2.85 3.96
CA PRO A 78 1.08 1.96 5.01
C PRO A 78 -0.40 2.23 5.31
N VAL A 79 -1.21 1.18 5.33
CA VAL A 79 -2.65 1.29 5.60
C VAL A 79 -3.08 0.20 6.57
N LEU A 80 -4.25 0.42 7.17
CA LEU A 80 -4.90 -0.52 8.08
C LEU A 80 -6.18 -1.01 7.42
N LYS A 81 -6.37 -2.32 7.38
CA LYS A 81 -7.67 -2.88 7.02
C LYS A 81 -8.58 -2.86 8.25
N VAL A 82 -9.78 -2.33 8.07
CA VAL A 82 -10.82 -2.28 9.10
C VAL A 82 -12.11 -2.85 8.54
N GLU A 83 -13.01 -3.23 9.45
CA GLU A 83 -14.37 -3.60 9.09
C GLU A 83 -15.09 -2.45 8.38
N LYS A 84 -16.02 -2.82 7.49
CA LYS A 84 -16.77 -1.85 6.68
C LYS A 84 -17.94 -1.26 7.46
N THR A 85 -17.65 -0.70 8.64
CA THR A 85 -18.63 -0.04 9.51
C THR A 85 -18.11 1.32 9.96
N ILE A 86 -19.01 2.26 10.22
CA ILE A 86 -18.63 3.62 10.62
C ILE A 86 -17.91 3.60 11.96
N GLU A 87 -18.33 2.73 12.86
CA GLU A 87 -17.78 2.55 14.20
C GLU A 87 -16.33 2.10 14.12
N ALA A 88 -16.03 1.08 13.30
CA ALA A 88 -14.67 0.56 13.14
C ALA A 88 -13.74 1.59 12.48
N ILE A 89 -14.22 2.29 11.45
CA ILE A 89 -13.45 3.35 10.78
C ILE A 89 -13.14 4.49 11.76
N SER A 90 -14.15 4.95 12.52
CA SER A 90 -13.99 6.04 13.48
C SER A 90 -13.02 5.69 14.59
N ALA A 91 -13.13 4.49 15.16
CA ALA A 91 -12.22 4.02 16.20
C ALA A 91 -10.76 3.96 15.70
N ALA A 92 -10.54 3.46 14.48
CA ALA A 92 -9.21 3.41 13.89
C ALA A 92 -8.65 4.82 13.59
N ALA A 93 -9.48 5.73 13.09
CA ALA A 93 -9.08 7.11 12.82
C ALA A 93 -8.72 7.87 14.10
N ILE A 94 -9.51 7.72 15.17
CA ILE A 94 -9.21 8.30 16.49
C ILE A 94 -7.87 7.76 17.02
N LYS A 95 -7.68 6.43 16.96
CA LYS A 95 -6.43 5.78 17.40
C LYS A 95 -5.20 6.28 16.62
N PHE A 96 -5.37 6.58 15.34
CA PHE A 96 -4.32 7.16 14.51
C PHE A 96 -4.04 8.62 14.88
N ALA A 97 -5.07 9.44 15.05
CA ALA A 97 -4.94 10.85 15.42
C ALA A 97 -4.30 11.06 16.81
N GLN A 98 -4.47 10.11 17.74
CA GLN A 98 -3.80 10.12 19.06
C GLN A 98 -2.27 10.08 18.97
N GLN A 99 -1.70 9.75 17.80
CA GLN A 99 -0.25 9.76 17.58
C GLN A 99 0.28 11.15 17.18
N PHE A 100 -0.60 12.12 16.92
CA PHE A 100 -0.20 13.46 16.54
C PHE A 100 0.16 14.31 17.75
N GLU A 101 1.02 15.30 17.53
CA GLU A 101 1.37 16.28 18.56
C GLU A 101 0.16 17.16 18.92
N GLU A 102 0.14 17.63 20.17
CA GLU A 102 -0.90 18.51 20.67
C GLU A 102 -0.95 19.81 19.85
N ASN A 103 -2.16 20.30 19.54
CA ASN A 103 -2.42 21.47 18.68
C ASN A 103 -1.98 21.35 17.21
N SER A 104 -1.66 20.15 16.73
CA SER A 104 -1.44 19.92 15.30
C SER A 104 -2.74 20.03 14.48
N THR A 105 -2.62 20.36 13.19
CA THR A 105 -3.74 20.41 12.26
C THR A 105 -3.69 19.21 11.30
N PHE A 106 -4.85 18.70 10.91
CA PHE A 106 -4.95 17.61 9.95
C PHE A 106 -6.22 17.74 9.11
N LYS A 107 -6.32 16.93 8.06
CA LYS A 107 -7.48 16.86 7.17
C LYS A 107 -7.86 15.41 6.92
N LEU A 108 -9.16 15.11 6.94
CA LEU A 108 -9.73 13.87 6.42
C LEU A 108 -10.04 14.06 4.93
N MET A 109 -9.66 13.08 4.10
CA MET A 109 -9.85 13.08 2.64
C MET A 109 -10.78 11.96 2.21
#